data_AF-A0A820ERI7-F1
#
_entry.id   AF-A0A820ERI7-F1
#
_cell.length_a   1.000
_cell.length_b   1.000
_cell.length_c   1.000
_cell.angle_alpha   90.00
_cell.angle_beta   90.00
_cell.angle_gamma   90.00
#
_symmetry.space_group_name_H-M   'P 1'
#
loop_
_entity.id
_entity.type
_entity.pdbx_description
1 polymer ?
#
loop_
_entity_poly.entity_id
_entity_poly.type
_entity_poly.pdbx_seq_one_letter_code
_entity_poly.pdbx_strand_id
1 'polypeptide(L)'
;MALHSSTLILLLISIFISPIYSFCLRGALVSETTKFGNVNKYCEYNKIKVLPGASFKLAAPDCVECKCSTQGLDCCGYGFAAGTVGAPEGCVAYNDACNLVLVKKDNASELCFPSKPANKGKKNTKDTKNAKDAKSKKTAS
;
A
#
# COMPACT_ATOMS: atom_id res chain seq x y z
N MET A 1 48.79 22.57 14.77
CA MET A 1 47.99 22.65 13.53
C MET A 1 47.31 21.30 13.27
N ALA A 2 46.37 20.88 14.12
CA ALA A 2 45.76 19.53 14.03
C ALA A 2 44.21 19.54 14.06
N LEU A 3 43.57 20.71 14.07
CA LEU A 3 42.10 20.81 14.18
C LEU A 3 41.36 20.64 12.85
N HIS A 4 42.03 20.72 11.71
CA HIS A 4 41.37 20.63 10.39
C HIS A 4 41.13 19.19 9.90
N SER A 5 41.77 18.18 10.50
CA SER A 5 41.66 16.79 10.02
C SER A 5 40.44 16.07 10.59
N SER A 6 40.07 16.33 11.86
CA SER A 6 38.89 15.69 12.48
C SER A 6 37.54 16.17 11.91
N THR A 7 37.45 17.41 11.40
CA THR A 7 36.21 17.92 10.79
C THR A 7 35.93 17.29 9.43
N LEU A 8 36.97 16.93 8.67
CA LEU A 8 36.84 16.27 7.38
C LEU A 8 36.29 14.83 7.51
N ILE A 9 36.71 14.12 8.56
CA ILE A 9 36.26 12.74 8.85
C ILE A 9 34.78 12.71 9.26
N LEU A 10 34.32 13.69 10.06
CA LEU A 10 32.91 13.82 10.45
C LEU A 10 31.99 14.14 9.24
N LEU A 11 32.45 14.98 8.30
CA LEU A 11 31.72 15.28 7.07
C LEU A 11 31.61 14.03 6.17
N LEU A 12 32.66 13.23 6.04
CA LEU A 12 32.63 12.01 5.23
C LEU A 12 31.68 10.95 5.79
N ILE A 13 31.56 10.81 7.12
CA ILE A 13 30.65 9.83 7.74
C ILE A 13 29.17 10.22 7.51
N SER A 14 28.85 11.51 7.44
CA SER A 14 27.48 11.99 7.22
C SER A 14 26.91 11.67 5.83
N ILE A 15 27.77 11.46 4.83
CA ILE A 15 27.36 11.18 3.43
C ILE A 15 26.97 9.70 3.24
N PHE A 16 27.42 8.80 4.13
CA PHE A 16 27.13 7.36 4.05
C PHE A 16 25.82 6.94 4.72
N ILE A 17 25.08 7.86 5.33
CA ILE A 17 23.72 7.57 5.80
C ILE A 17 22.79 7.66 4.58
N SER A 18 22.81 6.61 3.75
CA SER A 18 21.74 6.40 2.78
C SER A 18 20.45 6.24 3.60
N PRO A 19 19.44 7.11 3.46
CA PRO A 19 18.17 6.86 4.09
C PRO A 19 17.67 5.51 3.58
N ILE A 20 17.43 4.59 4.50
CA ILE A 20 16.79 3.31 4.22
C ILE A 20 15.37 3.68 3.86
N TYR A 21 15.11 3.94 2.57
CA TYR A 21 13.83 4.40 2.08
C TYR A 21 12.80 3.27 2.26
N SER A 22 12.12 3.28 3.40
CA SER A 22 10.71 2.90 3.39
C SER A 22 10.05 3.91 2.46
N PHE A 23 9.73 3.52 1.22
CA PHE A 23 9.14 4.41 0.22
C PHE A 23 7.69 4.73 0.62
N CYS A 24 7.57 5.61 1.61
CA CYS A 24 6.33 6.27 1.96
C CYS A 24 6.38 7.71 1.44
N LEU A 25 5.50 8.03 0.50
CA LEU A 25 5.26 9.37 0.01
C LEU A 25 4.13 10.00 0.83
N ARG A 26 4.37 11.22 1.33
CA ARG A 26 3.35 12.01 2.03
C ARG A 26 2.91 13.19 1.17
N GLY A 27 1.62 13.32 0.97
CA GLY A 27 0.97 14.46 0.31
C GLY A 27 0.19 15.31 1.31
N ALA A 28 0.11 16.61 1.06
CA ALA A 28 -0.65 17.52 1.91
C ALA A 28 -2.16 17.36 1.72
N LEU A 29 -2.93 17.70 2.75
CA LEU A 29 -4.37 17.86 2.66
C LEU A 29 -4.72 19.21 2.03
N VAL A 30 -5.51 19.19 0.96
CA VAL A 30 -6.00 20.39 0.27
C VAL A 30 -7.37 20.75 0.81
N SER A 31 -7.61 22.06 1.00
CA SER A 31 -8.92 22.60 1.38
C SER A 31 -9.40 23.55 0.28
N GLU A 32 -10.62 23.35 -0.19
CA GLU A 32 -11.25 24.17 -1.22
C GLU A 32 -12.61 24.66 -0.72
N THR A 33 -12.83 25.97 -0.81
CA THR A 33 -14.13 26.58 -0.47
C THR A 33 -15.01 26.58 -1.70
N THR A 34 -16.14 25.89 -1.60
CA THR A 34 -17.16 25.84 -2.66
C THR A 34 -17.85 27.20 -2.82
N LYS A 35 -18.53 27.39 -3.97
CA LYS A 35 -19.34 28.59 -4.25
C LYS A 35 -20.45 28.86 -3.22
N PHE A 36 -20.82 27.84 -2.44
CA PHE A 36 -21.85 27.92 -1.39
C PHE A 36 -21.25 28.14 0.01
N GLY A 37 -19.94 28.38 0.13
CA GLY A 37 -19.27 28.60 1.41
C GLY A 37 -18.90 27.33 2.18
N ASN A 38 -19.22 26.13 1.67
CA ASN A 38 -18.78 24.88 2.29
C ASN A 38 -17.29 24.64 2.02
N VAL A 39 -16.55 24.24 3.05
CA VAL A 39 -15.13 23.87 2.94
C VAL A 39 -15.02 22.37 2.72
N ASN A 40 -14.53 21.97 1.55
CA ASN A 40 -14.25 20.59 1.22
C ASN A 40 -12.76 20.30 1.44
N LYS A 41 -12.46 19.21 2.14
CA LYS A 41 -11.09 18.73 2.35
C LYS A 41 -10.86 17.47 1.53
N TYR A 42 -9.75 17.40 0.82
CA TYR A 42 -9.37 16.26 0.01
C TYR A 42 -7.86 16.12 -0.11
N CYS A 43 -7.38 14.92 -0.37
CA CYS A 43 -6.01 14.68 -0.82
C CYS A 43 -5.97 14.69 -2.34
N GLU A 44 -4.85 15.10 -2.93
CA GLU A 44 -4.64 14.99 -4.37
C GLU A 44 -3.64 13.86 -4.67
N TYR A 45 -4.04 12.94 -5.54
CA TYR A 45 -3.18 11.87 -6.05
C TYR A 45 -3.35 11.77 -7.56
N ASN A 46 -2.27 11.93 -8.32
CA ASN A 46 -2.31 11.90 -9.80
C ASN A 46 -3.42 12.78 -10.40
N LYS A 47 -3.61 13.99 -9.88
CA LYS A 47 -4.67 14.95 -10.27
C LYS A 47 -6.10 14.51 -9.96
N ILE A 48 -6.27 13.45 -9.17
CA ILE A 48 -7.56 12.95 -8.70
C ILE A 48 -7.76 13.40 -7.25
N LYS A 49 -8.95 13.90 -6.96
CA LYS A 49 -9.37 14.25 -5.59
C LYS A 49 -9.78 12.99 -4.85
N VAL A 50 -9.08 12.69 -3.76
CA VAL A 50 -9.33 11.56 -2.88
C VAL A 50 -9.91 12.08 -1.57
N LEU A 51 -11.05 11.58 -1.16
CA LEU A 51 -11.71 12.03 0.07
C LEU A 51 -11.02 11.46 1.32
N PRO A 52 -10.98 12.21 2.44
CA PRO A 52 -10.51 11.69 3.71
C PRO A 52 -11.29 10.44 4.13
N GLY A 53 -10.57 9.42 4.61
CA GLY A 53 -11.11 8.10 4.94
C GLY A 53 -11.00 7.08 3.80
N ALA A 54 -10.71 7.51 2.57
CA ALA A 54 -10.47 6.59 1.47
C ALA A 54 -9.07 5.95 1.54
N SER A 55 -9.00 4.69 1.15
CA SER A 55 -7.76 3.93 0.97
C SER A 55 -7.82 3.13 -0.32
N PHE A 56 -6.72 3.06 -1.06
CA PHE A 56 -6.63 2.33 -2.31
C PHE A 56 -5.24 1.72 -2.49
N LYS A 57 -5.18 0.64 -3.28
CA LYS A 57 -3.95 -0.09 -3.58
C LYS A 57 -3.65 -0.01 -5.07
N LEU A 58 -2.42 0.32 -5.40
CA LEU A 58 -1.86 0.12 -6.72
C LEU A 58 -1.22 -1.27 -6.76
N ALA A 59 -1.63 -2.06 -7.76
CA ALA A 59 -1.07 -3.38 -8.00
C ALA A 59 0.34 -3.26 -8.62
N ALA A 60 0.92 -4.39 -9.03
CA ALA A 60 2.18 -4.39 -9.75
C ALA A 60 2.08 -3.50 -11.01
N PRO A 61 3.13 -2.71 -11.33
CA PRO A 61 4.48 -2.76 -10.75
C PRO A 61 4.69 -1.92 -9.48
N ASP A 62 3.75 -1.03 -9.13
CA ASP A 62 3.99 0.00 -8.12
C ASP A 62 3.93 -0.56 -6.69
N CYS A 63 3.01 -1.48 -6.41
CA CYS A 63 2.89 -2.11 -5.10
C CYS A 63 2.78 -1.10 -3.94
N VAL A 64 1.98 -0.05 -4.14
CA VAL A 64 1.77 1.04 -3.18
C VAL A 64 0.35 1.01 -2.62
N GLU A 65 0.22 1.18 -1.31
CA GLU A 65 -1.04 1.42 -0.63
C GLU A 65 -1.10 2.87 -0.18
N CYS A 66 -2.14 3.58 -0.65
CA CYS A 66 -2.39 4.97 -0.35
C CYS A 66 -3.61 5.13 0.55
N LYS A 67 -3.50 6.01 1.54
CA LYS A 67 -4.57 6.35 2.47
C LYS A 67 -4.66 7.87 2.60
N CYS A 68 -5.84 8.42 2.33
CA CYS A 68 -6.13 9.82 2.61
C CYS A 68 -6.74 9.94 4.00
N SER A 69 -6.11 10.72 4.88
CA SER A 69 -6.58 11.02 6.22
C SER A 69 -6.89 12.51 6.36
N THR A 70 -7.34 12.94 7.54
CA THR A 70 -7.47 14.37 7.87
C THR A 70 -6.13 15.08 8.04
N GLN A 71 -5.00 14.36 7.98
CA GLN A 71 -3.65 14.92 8.05
C GLN A 71 -3.02 15.07 6.66
N GLY A 72 -3.48 14.30 5.67
CA GLY A 72 -2.90 14.27 4.33
C GLY A 72 -2.99 12.88 3.71
N LEU A 73 -2.27 12.72 2.59
CA LEU A 73 -2.14 11.46 1.88
C LEU A 73 -0.88 10.74 2.35
N ASP A 74 -1.00 9.48 2.75
CA ASP A 74 0.13 8.59 3.01
C ASP A 74 0.10 7.46 1.98
N CYS A 75 1.13 7.35 1.14
CA CYS A 75 1.29 6.31 0.13
C CYS A 75 2.55 5.50 0.42
N CYS A 76 2.42 4.28 0.92
CA CYS A 76 3.54 3.43 1.30
C CYS A 76 3.61 2.16 0.44
N GLY A 77 4.83 1.74 0.09
CA GLY A 77 5.03 0.42 -0.49
C GLY A 77 4.50 -0.71 0.42
N TYR A 78 3.97 -1.77 -0.17
CA TYR A 78 3.54 -2.98 0.55
C TYR A 78 4.16 -4.25 -0.06
N GLY A 79 4.16 -5.32 0.74
CA GLY A 79 4.71 -6.62 0.37
C GLY A 79 6.18 -6.51 -0.06
N PHE A 80 6.50 -6.84 -1.31
CA PHE A 80 7.88 -6.73 -1.82
C PHE A 80 8.41 -5.30 -1.80
N ALA A 81 7.55 -4.29 -2.00
CA ALA A 81 7.92 -2.88 -1.98
C ALA A 81 7.88 -2.25 -0.57
N ALA A 82 7.54 -3.02 0.47
CA ALA A 82 7.44 -2.51 1.85
C ALA A 82 8.79 -2.12 2.47
N GLY A 83 9.91 -2.43 1.81
CA GLY A 83 11.25 -2.09 2.25
C GLY A 83 12.23 -3.23 2.02
N THR A 84 13.39 -3.13 2.67
CA THR A 84 14.44 -4.14 2.57
C THR A 84 14.07 -5.35 3.42
N VAL A 85 13.81 -6.49 2.78
CA VAL A 85 13.59 -7.75 3.51
C VAL A 85 14.85 -8.61 3.40
N GLY A 86 15.49 -8.85 4.56
CA GLY A 86 16.63 -9.75 4.64
C GLY A 86 16.18 -11.18 4.39
N ALA A 87 16.64 -11.77 3.30
CA ALA A 87 16.48 -13.20 3.06
C ALA A 87 17.50 -13.98 3.94
N PRO A 88 17.09 -15.07 4.59
CA PRO A 88 18.03 -15.94 5.31
C PRO A 88 19.01 -16.62 4.33
N GLU A 89 20.09 -17.18 4.87
CA GLU A 89 21.07 -17.90 4.07
C GLU A 89 20.42 -19.05 3.28
N GLY A 90 20.82 -19.22 2.02
CA GLY A 90 20.23 -20.21 1.10
C GLY A 90 18.91 -19.78 0.46
N CYS A 91 18.42 -18.57 0.74
CA CYS A 91 17.16 -18.05 0.21
C CYS A 91 17.34 -16.75 -0.57
N VAL A 92 16.43 -16.51 -1.50
CA VAL A 92 16.33 -15.26 -2.25
C VAL A 92 14.91 -14.72 -2.22
N ALA A 93 14.79 -13.40 -2.13
CA ALA A 93 13.52 -12.70 -2.22
C ALA A 93 13.08 -12.58 -3.68
N TYR A 94 11.85 -13.01 -3.95
CA TYR A 94 11.19 -12.93 -5.25
C TYR A 94 9.93 -12.08 -5.14
N ASN A 95 9.68 -11.25 -6.15
CA ASN A 95 8.48 -10.41 -6.24
C ASN A 95 7.41 -11.13 -7.08
N ASP A 96 6.38 -11.65 -6.43
CA ASP A 96 5.22 -12.25 -7.09
C ASP A 96 4.00 -11.34 -6.95
N ALA A 97 3.78 -10.47 -7.94
CA ALA A 97 2.65 -9.53 -7.97
C ALA A 97 2.46 -8.76 -6.64
N CYS A 98 3.54 -8.11 -6.17
CA CYS A 98 3.65 -7.40 -4.90
C CYS A 98 3.75 -8.27 -3.65
N ASN A 99 3.62 -9.59 -3.76
CA ASN A 99 3.88 -10.49 -2.64
C ASN A 99 5.37 -10.77 -2.56
N LEU A 100 5.91 -10.68 -1.35
CA LEU A 100 7.25 -11.15 -1.08
C LEU A 100 7.21 -12.67 -0.91
N VAL A 101 7.89 -13.37 -1.80
CA VAL A 101 8.06 -14.82 -1.74
C VAL A 101 9.54 -15.12 -1.51
N LEU A 102 9.85 -15.93 -0.51
CA LEU A 102 11.22 -16.41 -0.27
C LEU A 102 11.36 -17.79 -0.87
N VAL A 103 12.21 -17.93 -1.89
CA VAL A 103 12.49 -19.21 -2.56
C VAL A 103 13.93 -19.64 -2.33
N LYS A 104 14.20 -20.93 -2.42
CA LYS A 104 15.57 -21.45 -2.29
C LYS A 104 16.42 -20.93 -3.44
N LYS A 105 17.67 -20.56 -3.13
CA LYS A 105 18.63 -20.09 -4.12
C LYS A 105 18.92 -21.13 -5.20
N ASP A 106 18.93 -22.41 -4.82
CA ASP A 106 19.22 -23.54 -5.71
C ASP A 106 17.96 -24.10 -6.40
N ASN A 107 16.76 -23.74 -5.93
CA ASN A 107 15.50 -24.14 -6.54
C ASN A 107 14.41 -23.07 -6.33
N ALA A 108 14.18 -22.26 -7.36
CA ALA A 108 13.16 -21.21 -7.35
C ALA A 108 11.72 -21.73 -7.26
N SER A 109 11.48 -23.03 -7.45
CA SER A 109 10.16 -23.65 -7.30
C SER A 109 9.84 -24.05 -5.86
N GLU A 110 10.83 -23.99 -4.96
CA GLU A 110 10.68 -24.35 -3.56
C GLU A 110 10.70 -23.13 -2.66
N LEU A 111 9.67 -23.00 -1.82
CA LEU A 111 9.62 -21.97 -0.79
C LEU A 111 10.62 -22.25 0.33
N CYS A 112 11.29 -21.21 0.81
CA CYS A 112 12.15 -21.29 1.98
C CYS A 112 11.39 -21.51 3.28
N PHE A 113 10.19 -20.95 3.37
CA PHE A 113 9.27 -21.17 4.49
C PHE A 113 7.93 -21.61 3.91
N PRO A 114 7.29 -22.67 4.44
CA PRO A 114 5.92 -22.98 4.07
C PRO A 114 5.04 -21.80 4.50
N SER A 115 4.47 -21.08 3.52
CA SER A 115 3.53 -20.00 3.79
C SER A 115 2.42 -20.49 4.72
N LYS A 116 2.21 -19.84 5.86
CA LYS A 116 1.00 -20.08 6.66
C LYS A 116 -0.21 -19.90 5.72
N PRO A 117 -1.18 -20.82 5.69
CA PRO A 117 -2.30 -20.73 4.76
C PRO A 117 -2.97 -19.38 4.97
N ALA A 118 -3.01 -18.58 3.90
CA ALA A 118 -3.74 -17.32 3.89
C ALA A 118 -5.17 -17.63 4.35
N ASN A 119 -5.55 -17.06 5.49
CA ASN A 119 -6.88 -17.21 6.05
C ASN A 119 -7.83 -16.52 5.06
N LYS A 120 -8.34 -17.28 4.08
CA LYS A 120 -9.35 -16.83 3.14
C LYS A 120 -10.52 -16.39 3.99
N GLY A 121 -10.71 -15.08 4.12
CA GLY A 121 -11.86 -14.51 4.81
C GLY A 121 -13.10 -15.23 4.30
N LYS A 122 -13.77 -15.96 5.19
CA LYS A 122 -15.10 -16.51 4.93
C LYS A 122 -15.97 -15.34 4.50
N LYS A 123 -16.19 -15.21 3.20
CA LYS A 123 -17.21 -14.35 2.63
C LYS A 123 -18.53 -14.94 3.13
N ASN A 124 -19.08 -14.37 4.20
CA ASN A 124 -20.43 -14.67 4.65
C ASN A 124 -21.38 -14.25 3.51
N THR A 125 -21.73 -15.17 2.63
CA THR A 125 -22.87 -15.03 1.74
C THR A 125 -24.12 -15.09 2.62
N LYS A 126 -24.54 -13.93 3.13
CA LYS A 126 -25.84 -13.73 3.75
C LYS A 126 -26.50 -12.52 3.10
N ASP A 127 -26.80 -12.67 1.81
CA ASP A 127 -27.63 -11.72 1.07
C ASP A 127 -28.82 -12.45 0.43
N THR A 128 -29.92 -12.44 1.19
CA THR A 128 -31.16 -11.82 0.73
C THR A 128 -31.59 -12.14 -0.70
N LYS A 129 -32.29 -13.27 -0.89
CA LYS A 129 -33.18 -13.47 -2.05
C LYS A 129 -34.62 -13.37 -1.58
N ASN A 130 -35.11 -12.14 -1.45
CA ASN A 130 -36.53 -11.83 -1.32
C ASN A 130 -36.82 -10.53 -2.07
N ALA A 131 -37.30 -10.66 -3.31
CA ALA A 131 -38.14 -9.72 -4.06
C ALA A 131 -38.09 -10.09 -5.56
N LYS A 132 -39.25 -10.02 -6.23
CA LYS A 132 -39.65 -10.57 -7.54
C LYS A 132 -40.18 -12.01 -7.40
N ASP A 133 -41.47 -12.32 -7.54
CA ASP A 133 -42.51 -11.68 -8.35
C ASP A 133 -43.90 -11.88 -7.72
N ALA A 134 -44.52 -10.77 -7.29
CA ALA A 134 -45.95 -10.67 -7.05
C ALA A 134 -46.57 -9.83 -8.16
N LYS A 135 -46.80 -10.41 -9.35
CA LYS A 135 -47.70 -9.84 -10.36
C LYS A 135 -48.10 -10.85 -11.44
N SER A 136 -49.12 -11.66 -11.17
CA SER A 136 -50.17 -11.91 -12.17
C SER A 136 -51.38 -12.56 -11.50
N LYS A 137 -52.38 -11.73 -11.22
CA LYS A 137 -53.70 -12.09 -10.72
C LYS A 137 -54.63 -12.11 -11.95
N LYS A 138 -55.43 -13.17 -12.07
CA LYS A 138 -56.78 -13.20 -12.70
C LYS A 138 -56.99 -12.47 -14.02
N THR A 139 -57.18 -13.25 -15.10
CA THR A 139 -58.23 -13.15 -16.15
C THR A 139 -57.97 -14.34 -17.09
N ALA A 140 -58.91 -15.10 -17.64
CA ALA A 140 -60.36 -15.02 -17.76
C ALA A 140 -60.89 -16.44 -18.10
N SER A 141 -62.19 -16.63 -17.85
CA SER A 141 -63.15 -17.57 -18.47
C SER A 141 -62.87 -19.07 -18.46
#